data_AF-A0A7S0Q8W3-F1
#
_entry.id   AF-A0A7S0Q8W3-F1
#
_cell.length_a   1.000
_cell.length_b   1.000
_cell.length_c   1.000
_cell.angle_alpha   90.00
_cell.angle_beta   90.00
_cell.angle_gamma   90.00
#
_symmetry.space_group_name_H-M   'P 1'
#
loop_
_entity.id
_entity.type
_entity.pdbx_description
1 polymer ?
#
loop_
_entity_poly.entity_id
_entity_poly.type
_entity_poly.pdbx_seq_one_letter_code
_entity_poly.pdbx_strand_id
1 'polypeptide(L)'
;MDSIKRLLAYVQGFSQTSRQELCSMEPCGVGMELECNSSSGEWAIAAVRPGGPADLSKTVRPGDVVVSVEWSPIQGRSESEVNQLLFGREGTSITIEVMSPSGGRRHATMVRVRADIGDLPSVALIEDKAWGVLCCKT
;
A
#
# COMPACT_ATOMS: atom_id res chain seq x y z
N MET A 1 8.17 -10.26 15.39
CA MET A 1 8.81 -9.29 16.31
C MET A 1 9.85 -8.39 15.63
N ASP A 2 10.38 -8.73 14.46
CA ASP A 2 11.44 -7.94 13.79
C ASP A 2 10.96 -6.91 12.74
N SER A 3 9.72 -7.04 12.24
CA SER A 3 9.19 -6.08 11.24
C SER A 3 8.70 -4.77 11.89
N ILE A 4 8.09 -4.85 13.09
CA ILE A 4 7.58 -3.68 13.83
C ILE A 4 8.73 -2.83 14.39
N LYS A 5 9.84 -3.45 14.79
CA LYS A 5 11.04 -2.73 15.21
C LYS A 5 11.70 -1.97 14.06
N ARG A 6 11.54 -2.42 12.80
CA ARG A 6 12.05 -1.70 11.62
C ARG A 6 11.20 -0.49 11.25
N LEU A 7 9.87 -0.59 11.38
CA LEU A 7 8.98 0.56 11.18
C LEU A 7 9.19 1.61 12.28
N LEU A 8 9.37 1.17 13.53
CA LEU A 8 9.75 2.06 14.63
C LEU A 8 11.16 2.65 14.44
N ALA A 9 12.13 1.89 13.90
CA ALA A 9 13.46 2.44 13.60
C ALA A 9 13.44 3.50 12.47
N TYR A 10 12.49 3.41 11.53
CA TYR A 10 12.28 4.47 10.52
C TYR A 10 11.77 5.78 11.16
N VAL A 11 10.96 5.67 12.22
CA VAL A 11 10.35 6.82 12.92
C VAL A 11 11.23 7.37 14.05
N GLN A 12 12.08 6.54 14.67
CA GLN A 12 12.86 6.89 15.88
C GLN A 12 14.17 7.66 15.59
N GLY A 13 14.45 8.02 14.32
CA GLY A 13 15.71 8.64 13.91
C GLY A 13 15.78 10.17 13.85
N PHE A 14 14.70 10.91 14.17
CA PHE A 14 14.67 12.36 13.93
C PHE A 14 14.27 13.16 15.18
N SER A 15 15.27 13.49 16.00
CA SER A 15 15.15 14.57 16.96
C SER A 15 15.31 15.92 16.24
N GLN A 16 14.25 16.75 16.26
CA GLN A 16 14.28 18.20 16.08
C GLN A 16 14.42 18.80 14.65
N THR A 17 13.69 18.33 13.65
CA THR A 17 13.55 19.08 12.38
C THR A 17 12.10 19.52 12.13
N SER A 18 11.96 20.81 11.86
CA SER A 18 10.81 21.60 11.42
C SER A 18 9.56 20.84 10.94
N ARG A 19 8.39 21.14 11.54
CA ARG A 19 7.05 20.66 11.12
C ARG A 19 6.70 20.84 9.63
N GLN A 20 7.43 21.69 8.90
CA GLN A 20 7.21 21.96 7.49
C GLN A 20 7.96 21.01 6.54
N GLU A 21 8.99 20.30 7.01
CA GLU A 21 9.73 19.30 6.21
C GLU A 21 9.22 17.87 6.41
N LEU A 22 8.54 17.60 7.53
CA LEU A 22 7.93 16.30 7.86
C LEU A 22 6.80 15.90 6.91
N CYS A 23 6.16 16.88 6.26
CA CYS A 23 5.20 16.62 5.20
C CYS A 23 5.81 15.86 4.00
N SER A 24 7.13 15.81 3.85
CA SER A 24 7.79 15.15 2.71
C SER A 24 8.18 13.69 2.96
N MET A 25 8.00 13.15 4.17
CA MET A 25 8.48 11.82 4.56
C MET A 25 7.39 10.83 5.02
N GLU A 26 6.12 11.24 5.04
CA GLU A 26 5.02 10.29 5.25
C GLU A 26 4.79 9.50 3.95
N PRO A 27 4.91 8.16 3.95
CA PRO A 27 4.73 7.37 2.74
C PRO A 27 3.30 7.55 2.22
N CYS A 28 3.17 8.18 1.05
CA CYS A 28 1.90 8.35 0.36
C CYS A 28 1.61 7.10 -0.47
N GLY A 29 0.43 6.53 -0.27
CA GLY A 29 -0.01 5.31 -0.93
C GLY A 29 -1.19 5.54 -1.87
N VAL A 30 -1.70 4.45 -2.43
CA VAL A 30 -2.86 4.45 -3.33
C VAL A 30 -4.16 4.03 -2.65
N GLY A 31 -4.14 3.73 -1.35
CA GLY A 31 -5.34 3.35 -0.58
C GLY A 31 -5.83 1.93 -0.86
N MET A 32 -4.91 0.97 -1.01
CA MET A 32 -5.22 -0.45 -1.07
C MET A 32 -4.30 -1.24 -0.15
N GLU A 33 -4.77 -2.40 0.30
CA GLU A 33 -3.99 -3.39 1.04
C GLU A 33 -3.77 -4.60 0.14
N LEU A 34 -2.53 -5.10 0.09
CA LEU A 34 -2.22 -6.33 -0.63
C LEU A 34 -2.02 -7.50 0.36
N GLU A 35 -2.06 -8.72 -0.14
CA GLU A 35 -1.71 -9.91 0.59
C GLU A 35 -0.85 -10.78 -0.32
N CYS A 36 0.28 -11.26 0.20
CA CYS A 36 1.16 -12.15 -0.55
C CYS A 36 0.74 -13.60 -0.33
N ASN A 37 0.40 -14.28 -1.43
CA ASN A 37 0.24 -15.72 -1.41
C ASN A 37 1.62 -16.38 -1.35
N SER A 38 1.97 -16.94 -0.20
CA SER A 38 3.28 -17.57 0.02
C SER A 38 3.52 -18.82 -0.84
N SER A 39 2.47 -19.45 -1.39
CA SER A 39 2.60 -20.63 -2.25
C SER A 39 2.83 -20.27 -3.72
N SER A 40 2.20 -19.20 -4.23
CA SER A 40 2.34 -18.77 -5.64
C SER A 40 3.25 -17.55 -5.84
N GLY A 41 3.58 -16.84 -4.76
CA GLY A 41 4.30 -15.56 -4.79
C GLY A 41 3.47 -14.39 -5.34
N GLU A 42 2.17 -14.57 -5.52
CA GLU A 42 1.26 -13.57 -6.08
C GLU A 42 0.82 -12.56 -5.03
N TRP A 43 0.59 -11.32 -5.47
CA TRP A 43 0.13 -10.22 -4.63
C TRP A 43 -1.32 -9.91 -4.95
N ALA A 44 -2.25 -10.31 -4.07
CA ALA A 44 -3.68 -10.06 -4.25
C ALA A 44 -4.12 -8.82 -3.49
N ILE A 45 -5.11 -8.09 -4.00
CA ILE A 45 -5.73 -6.96 -3.28
C ILE A 45 -6.65 -7.52 -2.21
N ALA A 46 -6.30 -7.32 -0.94
CA ALA A 46 -7.10 -7.75 0.20
C ALA A 46 -8.25 -6.75 0.48
N ALA A 47 -7.94 -5.45 0.43
CA ALA A 47 -8.90 -4.39 0.70
C ALA A 47 -8.60 -3.13 -0.11
N VAL A 48 -9.65 -2.33 -0.32
CA VAL A 48 -9.55 -1.00 -0.95
C VAL A 48 -10.21 0.00 -0.02
N ARG A 49 -9.51 1.10 0.29
CA ARG A 49 -10.02 2.15 1.18
C ARG A 49 -11.14 2.94 0.48
N PRO A 50 -12.37 2.98 1.04
CA PRO A 50 -13.45 3.79 0.50
C PRO A 50 -13.05 5.26 0.39
N GLY A 51 -13.34 5.90 -0.75
CA GLY A 51 -12.95 7.30 -1.00
C GLY A 51 -11.45 7.52 -1.25
N GLY A 52 -10.63 6.47 -1.21
CA GLY A 52 -9.21 6.54 -1.57
C GLY A 52 -8.95 6.46 -3.08
N PRO A 53 -7.71 6.73 -3.55
CA PRO A 53 -7.37 6.74 -4.97
C PRO A 53 -7.71 5.43 -5.69
N ALA A 54 -7.45 4.29 -5.05
CA ALA A 54 -7.80 2.97 -5.56
C ALA A 54 -9.32 2.78 -5.71
N ASP A 55 -10.12 3.20 -4.73
CA ASP A 55 -11.58 3.15 -4.83
C ASP A 55 -12.10 4.09 -5.92
N LEU A 56 -11.56 5.31 -5.99
CA LEU A 56 -11.94 6.31 -6.99
C LEU A 56 -11.56 5.89 -8.41
N SER A 57 -10.52 5.06 -8.58
CA SER A 57 -10.16 4.51 -9.89
C SER A 57 -11.24 3.59 -10.47
N LYS A 58 -12.02 2.92 -9.61
CA LYS A 58 -13.04 1.90 -9.95
C LYS A 58 -12.55 0.74 -10.84
N THR A 59 -11.26 0.65 -11.11
CA THR A 59 -10.62 -0.38 -11.96
C THR A 59 -10.16 -1.58 -11.15
N VAL A 60 -9.77 -1.36 -9.90
CA VAL A 60 -9.27 -2.38 -8.98
C VAL A 60 -10.32 -2.78 -7.96
N ARG A 61 -10.32 -4.05 -7.56
CA ARG A 61 -11.24 -4.60 -6.57
C ARG A 61 -10.53 -5.61 -5.67
N PRO A 62 -11.02 -5.82 -4.43
CA PRO A 62 -10.56 -6.94 -3.62
C PRO A 62 -10.66 -8.26 -4.39
N GLY A 63 -9.61 -9.07 -4.30
CA GLY A 63 -9.43 -10.33 -5.04
C GLY A 63 -8.72 -10.21 -6.38
N ASP A 64 -8.54 -9.01 -6.94
CA ASP A 64 -7.67 -8.84 -8.11
C ASP A 64 -6.20 -9.09 -7.72
N VAL A 65 -5.43 -9.70 -8.63
CA VAL A 65 -3.99 -9.95 -8.44
C VAL A 65 -3.19 -8.86 -9.14
N VAL A 66 -2.31 -8.18 -8.41
CA VAL A 66 -1.40 -7.19 -8.96
C VAL A 66 -0.23 -7.90 -9.63
N VAL A 67 -0.11 -7.73 -10.94
CA VAL A 67 0.89 -8.40 -11.79
C VAL A 67 2.15 -7.54 -11.88
N SER A 68 1.98 -6.24 -12.12
CA SER A 68 3.09 -5.32 -12.28
C SER A 68 2.77 -3.92 -11.74
N VAL A 69 3.81 -3.20 -11.35
CA VAL A 69 3.76 -1.81 -10.90
C VAL A 69 4.77 -1.02 -11.73
N GLU A 70 4.33 0.02 -12.44
CA GLU A 70 5.19 0.79 -13.35
C GLU A 70 6.00 -0.13 -14.28
N TRP A 71 5.33 -1.12 -14.87
CA TRP A 71 5.92 -2.10 -15.78
C TRP A 71 6.92 -3.08 -15.14
N SER A 72 7.12 -3.00 -13.81
CA SER A 72 7.95 -3.94 -13.06
C SER A 72 7.09 -5.07 -12.48
N PRO A 73 7.33 -6.34 -12.85
CA PRO A 73 6.60 -7.47 -12.29
C PRO A 73 6.92 -7.61 -10.80
N ILE A 74 5.88 -7.85 -9.99
CA ILE A 74 6.02 -7.90 -8.52
C ILE A 74 5.89 -9.31 -7.93
N GLN A 75 5.55 -10.32 -8.75
CA GLN A 75 5.46 -11.70 -8.30
C GLN A 75 6.78 -12.17 -7.68
N GLY A 76 6.70 -12.80 -6.51
CA GLY A 76 7.86 -13.31 -5.77
C GLY A 76 8.75 -12.24 -5.13
N ARG A 77 8.43 -10.95 -5.27
CA ARG A 77 9.14 -9.88 -4.56
C ARG A 77 8.79 -9.89 -3.08
N SER A 78 9.71 -9.41 -2.26
CA SER A 78 9.49 -9.19 -0.85
C SER A 78 8.53 -8.02 -0.61
N GLU A 79 7.89 -8.02 0.56
CA GLU A 79 7.00 -6.94 0.99
C GLU A 79 7.68 -5.56 0.93
N SER A 80 8.95 -5.48 1.36
CA SER A 80 9.72 -4.23 1.32
C SER A 80 9.86 -3.69 -0.10
N GLU A 81 10.12 -4.57 -1.08
CA GLU A 81 10.25 -4.17 -2.48
C GLU A 81 8.92 -3.73 -3.08
N VAL A 82 7.82 -4.43 -2.78
CA VAL A 82 6.49 -4.05 -3.25
C VAL A 82 6.07 -2.69 -2.66
N ASN A 83 6.32 -2.49 -1.37
CA ASN A 83 6.06 -1.23 -0.68
C ASN A 83 6.85 -0.07 -1.31
N GLN A 84 8.13 -0.27 -1.64
CA GLN A 84 8.95 0.75 -2.30
C GLN A 84 8.44 1.17 -3.69
N LEU A 85 7.70 0.30 -4.38
CA LEU A 85 7.08 0.63 -5.67
C LEU A 85 5.75 1.37 -5.51
N LEU A 86 4.93 0.93 -4.56
CA LEU A 86 3.59 1.48 -4.34
C LEU A 86 3.64 2.84 -3.63
N PHE A 87 4.49 2.97 -2.62
CA PHE A 87 4.69 4.24 -1.92
C PHE A 87 5.60 5.16 -2.71
N GLY A 88 5.41 6.46 -2.53
CA GLY A 88 6.19 7.46 -3.24
C GLY A 88 5.78 8.87 -2.86
N ARG A 89 6.23 9.83 -3.67
CA ARG A 89 5.93 11.25 -3.45
C ARG A 89 4.44 11.51 -3.63
N GLU A 90 3.86 12.26 -2.70
CA GLU A 90 2.48 12.75 -2.78
C GLU A 90 2.18 13.43 -4.11
N GLY A 91 0.99 13.20 -4.66
CA GLY A 91 0.53 13.81 -5.90
C GLY A 91 1.14 13.20 -7.16
N THR A 92 2.05 12.22 -7.04
CA THR A 92 2.56 11.48 -8.21
C THR A 92 1.57 10.39 -8.62
N SER A 93 1.44 10.18 -9.93
CA SER A 93 0.66 9.07 -10.45
C SER A 93 1.46 7.78 -10.43
N ILE A 94 0.77 6.67 -10.25
CA ILE A 94 1.29 5.32 -10.38
C ILE A 94 0.32 4.49 -11.24
N THR A 95 0.87 3.68 -12.13
CA THR A 95 0.12 2.73 -12.95
C THR A 95 0.46 1.32 -12.53
N ILE A 96 -0.56 0.54 -12.23
CA ILE A 96 -0.44 -0.89 -11.94
C ILE A 96 -1.21 -1.71 -12.95
N GLU A 97 -0.73 -2.92 -13.22
CA GLU A 97 -1.46 -3.94 -13.97
C GLU A 97 -2.07 -4.93 -12.97
N VAL A 98 -3.38 -5.12 -13.07
CA VAL A 98 -4.12 -6.10 -12.26
C VAL A 98 -4.76 -7.16 -13.14
N MET A 99 -4.83 -8.37 -12.63
CA MET A 99 -5.53 -9.50 -13.22
C MET A 99 -6.70 -9.88 -12.33
N SER A 100 -7.90 -9.85 -12.89
CA SER A 100 -9.08 -10.37 -12.20
C SER A 100 -9.00 -11.88 -12.02
N PRO A 101 -9.68 -12.45 -11.01
CA PRO A 101 -9.83 -13.91 -10.87
C PRO A 101 -10.44 -14.58 -12.12
N SER A 102 -11.22 -13.84 -12.90
CA SER A 102 -11.77 -14.27 -14.19
C SER A 102 -10.78 -14.24 -15.37
N GLY A 103 -9.52 -13.84 -15.15
CA GLY A 103 -8.45 -13.79 -16.15
C GLY A 103 -8.35 -12.49 -16.97
N GLY A 104 -9.27 -11.55 -16.80
CA GLY A 104 -9.20 -10.24 -17.45
C GLY A 104 -8.11 -9.35 -16.84
N ARG A 105 -7.24 -8.78 -17.68
CA ARG A 105 -6.17 -7.85 -17.28
C ARG A 105 -6.59 -6.40 -17.49
N ARG A 106 -6.21 -5.51 -16.56
CA ARG A 106 -6.54 -4.09 -16.60
C ARG A 106 -5.37 -3.26 -16.07
N HIS A 107 -5.19 -2.07 -16.63
CA HIS A 107 -4.27 -1.07 -16.08
C HIS A 107 -5.07 -0.08 -15.24
N ALA A 108 -4.60 0.19 -14.02
CA ALA A 108 -5.18 1.19 -13.13
C ALA A 108 -4.13 2.27 -12.85
N THR A 109 -4.43 3.50 -13.26
CA THR A 109 -3.63 4.67 -12.92
C THR A 109 -4.28 5.41 -11.77
N MET A 110 -3.52 5.67 -10.71
CA MET A 110 -3.98 6.30 -9.47
C MET A 110 -2.98 7.37 -9.04
N VAL A 111 -3.43 8.31 -8.21
CA VAL A 111 -2.54 9.33 -7.61
C VAL A 111 -2.20 8.91 -6.19
N ARG A 112 -0.93 9.02 -5.80
CA ARG A 112 -0.49 8.79 -4.43
C ARG A 112 -0.97 9.92 -3.54
N VAL A 113 -1.71 9.58 -2.48
CA VAL A 113 -2.20 10.53 -1.49
C VAL A 113 -1.74 10.12 -0.10
N ARG A 114 -1.71 11.08 0.83
CA ARG A 114 -1.38 10.78 2.22
C ARG A 114 -2.35 9.83 2.86
N ALA A 115 -1.81 9.13 3.85
CA ALA A 115 -2.63 8.37 4.74
C ALA A 115 -3.32 9.28 5.79
N ASP A 116 -4.54 9.76 5.52
CA ASP A 116 -5.36 10.41 6.55
C ASP A 116 -5.66 9.43 7.71
N ILE A 117 -5.00 9.66 8.85
CA ILE A 117 -5.14 8.85 10.08
C ILE A 117 -6.62 8.74 10.55
N GLY A 118 -7.50 9.63 10.11
CA GLY A 118 -8.94 9.66 10.43
C GLY A 118 -9.83 8.60 9.76
N ASP A 119 -9.33 7.88 8.75
CA ASP A 119 -10.11 6.87 8.01
C ASP A 119 -10.14 5.47 8.67
N LEU A 120 -9.62 5.35 9.90
CA LEU A 120 -9.69 4.09 10.63
C LEU A 120 -11.10 3.88 11.18
N PRO A 121 -11.78 2.74 10.89
CA PRO A 121 -12.97 2.39 11.64
C PRO A 121 -12.60 2.34 13.13
N SER A 122 -13.43 2.87 14.01
CA SER A 122 -13.12 3.07 15.45
C SER A 122 -12.68 1.79 16.18
N VAL A 123 -12.87 0.61 15.57
CA VAL A 123 -12.48 -0.72 16.05
C VAL A 123 -11.01 -1.08 15.73
N ALA A 124 -10.36 -0.39 14.78
CA ALA A 124 -8.95 -0.60 14.43
C ALA A 124 -7.96 0.12 15.36
N LEU A 125 -8.44 0.77 16.43
CA LEU A 125 -7.59 1.37 17.47
C LEU A 125 -7.19 0.38 18.58
N ILE A 126 -7.68 -0.87 18.52
CA ILE A 126 -7.32 -1.93 19.48
C ILE A 126 -6.24 -2.88 18.90
N GLU A 127 -6.04 -2.89 17.59
CA GLU A 127 -4.93 -3.58 16.92
C GLU A 127 -4.32 -2.62 15.91
N ASP A 128 -3.03 -2.32 16.01
CA ASP A 128 -2.23 -1.41 15.17
C ASP A 128 -2.30 -1.69 13.64
N LYS A 129 -3.48 -1.54 13.03
CA LYS A 129 -3.74 -1.75 11.60
C LYS A 129 -4.12 -0.43 10.97
N ALA A 130 -3.12 0.46 10.91
CA ALA A 130 -3.17 1.63 10.06
C ALA A 130 -3.23 1.18 8.60
N TRP A 131 -4.14 1.75 7.83
CA TRP A 131 -4.25 1.51 6.40
C TRP A 131 -2.96 1.96 5.70
N GLY A 132 -2.15 0.99 5.28
CA GLY A 132 -0.77 1.22 4.84
C GLY A 132 0.23 0.27 5.48
N VAL A 133 -0.18 -0.49 6.50
CA VAL A 133 0.55 -1.65 6.98
C VAL A 133 -0.13 -2.88 6.40
N LEU A 134 0.58 -3.56 5.51
CA LEU A 134 0.17 -4.84 4.97
C LEU A 134 0.04 -5.84 6.13
N CYS A 135 -1.16 -6.34 6.40
CA CYS A 135 -1.35 -7.30 7.47
C CYS A 135 -0.88 -8.69 7.00
N CYS A 136 0.39 -9.02 7.20
CA CYS A 136 0.86 -10.41 7.14
C CYS A 136 0.23 -11.18 8.32
N LYS A 137 -0.80 -12.00 8.05
CA LYS A 137 -1.23 -13.03 9.01
C LYS A 137 -0.22 -14.17 8.95
N THR A 138 0.67 -14.22 9.95
CA THR A 138 1.42 -15.43 10.34
C THR A 138 0.49 -16.53 10.83
#